data_AF-V4HPY3-F1
#
_entry.id   AF-V4HPY3-F1
#
_cell.length_a   1.000
_cell.length_b   1.000
_cell.length_c   1.000
_cell.angle_alpha   90.00
_cell.angle_beta   90.00
_cell.angle_gamma   90.00
#
_symmetry.space_group_name_H-M   'P 1'
#
loop_
_entity.id
_entity.type
_entity.pdbx_description
1 polymer ?
#
loop_
_entity_poly.entity_id
_entity_poly.type
_entity_poly.pdbx_seq_one_letter_code
_entity_poly.pdbx_strand_id
1 'polypeptide(L)'
;MSDRGRGGPTDGDAGQGAGSGSEATDYDRDVVVVGGGPAGCSAGVFTARDGLDTVVFDRGRSSIQRCAYLENYLGFPGGVDIETLYGLMHDHAEAAGCDVVADVVESVERADEGGPGGFVVHLGEGDPVTARRVVAATRYDGEYMRGLDDDDAMFETHDHGDETHEQFDTAYADDDGTTPVEGLYVASPSAEANRQAVMAAGRGARVAVTLVEAVRRERGYPEALANHYDWRRREAELSGEWADRDRWREYVDGRIPDDADLDDDRRVELRERAIDRRFDQYLDDDEVDRRTRAGHERLLEHVDDDAIVAAAREIEAERGTTPAESAGGGE
;
A
#
# COMPACT_ATOMS: atom_id res chain seq x y z
N MET A 1 -17.64 29.27 -36.06
CA MET A 1 -17.00 29.16 -37.38
C MET A 1 -15.58 29.65 -37.23
N SER A 2 -14.67 28.90 -36.62
CA SER A 2 -14.00 27.68 -37.11
C SER A 2 -12.56 28.05 -37.44
N ASP A 3 -11.68 27.24 -36.87
CA ASP A 3 -10.33 26.92 -37.35
C ASP A 3 -9.16 27.83 -36.93
N ARG A 4 -8.48 27.40 -35.86
CA ARG A 4 -7.01 27.50 -35.73
C ARG A 4 -6.49 26.17 -35.22
N GLY A 5 -6.00 25.36 -36.15
CA GLY A 5 -5.30 24.10 -35.89
C GLY A 5 -4.13 24.27 -34.92
N ARG A 6 -4.13 23.45 -33.87
CA ARG A 6 -2.96 23.15 -33.04
C ARG A 6 -2.21 22.00 -33.71
N GLY A 7 -0.98 22.26 -34.16
CA GLY A 7 -0.02 21.20 -34.46
C GLY A 7 0.52 20.64 -33.15
N GLY A 8 0.33 19.34 -32.93
CA GLY A 8 0.96 18.61 -31.83
C GLY A 8 2.41 18.26 -32.16
N PRO A 9 3.32 18.21 -31.17
CA PRO A 9 4.59 17.53 -31.33
C PRO A 9 4.38 16.01 -31.21
N THR A 10 4.97 15.30 -32.16
CA THR A 10 4.99 13.85 -32.33
C THR A 10 6.01 13.16 -31.44
N ASP A 11 5.63 12.00 -30.91
CA ASP A 11 6.35 10.78 -30.54
C ASP A 11 7.88 10.83 -30.32
N GLY A 12 8.29 10.37 -29.13
CA GLY A 12 9.68 10.06 -28.79
C GLY A 12 9.80 9.30 -27.47
N ASP A 13 9.60 7.98 -27.55
CA ASP A 13 10.25 6.94 -26.75
C ASP A 13 10.01 6.95 -25.21
N ALA A 14 8.84 6.45 -24.81
CA ALA A 14 8.63 5.90 -23.47
C ALA A 14 9.18 4.47 -23.45
N GLY A 15 10.33 4.29 -22.81
CA GLY A 15 10.94 2.98 -22.57
C GLY A 15 9.94 2.05 -21.87
N GLN A 16 9.66 0.93 -22.53
CA GLN A 16 8.94 -0.20 -21.97
C GLN A 16 9.75 -0.80 -20.82
N GLY A 17 9.39 -0.43 -19.60
CA GLY A 17 9.79 -1.14 -18.38
C GLY A 17 9.03 -2.47 -18.33
N ALA A 18 9.77 -3.54 -18.07
CA ALA A 18 9.36 -4.94 -18.07
C ALA A 18 7.96 -5.19 -17.47
N GLY A 19 7.15 -5.94 -18.20
CA GLY A 19 5.82 -6.36 -17.77
C GLY A 19 5.86 -7.09 -16.43
N SER A 20 4.96 -6.68 -15.54
CA SER A 20 4.60 -7.47 -14.36
C SER A 20 4.04 -8.80 -14.85
N GLY A 21 4.79 -9.88 -14.61
CA GLY A 21 4.26 -11.22 -14.71
C GLY A 21 3.29 -11.46 -13.57
N SER A 22 2.05 -10.98 -13.71
CA SER A 22 0.93 -11.56 -12.98
C SER A 22 0.79 -13.00 -13.52
N GLU A 23 1.24 -13.97 -12.75
CA GLU A 23 0.88 -15.36 -12.98
C GLU A 23 -0.64 -15.42 -12.93
N ALA A 24 -1.30 -15.74 -14.06
CA ALA A 24 -2.75 -15.79 -14.15
C ALA A 24 -3.33 -16.60 -12.99
N THR A 25 -4.00 -15.92 -12.07
CA THR A 25 -4.68 -16.53 -10.94
C THR A 25 -6.07 -17.00 -11.39
N ASP A 26 -6.60 -18.03 -10.74
CA ASP A 26 -8.02 -18.44 -10.91
C ASP A 26 -8.99 -17.41 -10.28
N TYR A 27 -8.50 -16.24 -9.86
CA TYR A 27 -9.25 -15.21 -9.16
C TYR A 27 -9.12 -13.88 -9.92
N ASP A 28 -10.11 -13.02 -9.79
CA ASP A 28 -10.06 -11.67 -10.39
C ASP A 28 -8.97 -10.81 -9.75
N ARG A 29 -8.65 -11.04 -8.48
CA ARG A 29 -7.66 -10.28 -7.68
C ARG A 29 -6.81 -11.18 -6.77
N ASP A 30 -5.58 -10.75 -6.49
CA ASP A 30 -4.76 -11.39 -5.46
C ASP A 30 -5.26 -11.02 -4.05
N VAL A 31 -5.59 -9.74 -3.86
CA VAL A 31 -6.01 -9.16 -2.57
C VAL A 31 -7.18 -8.20 -2.76
N VAL A 32 -8.23 -8.41 -1.96
CA VAL A 32 -9.29 -7.42 -1.77
C VAL A 32 -9.14 -6.79 -0.39
N VAL A 33 -9.09 -5.46 -0.33
CA VAL A 33 -9.11 -4.69 0.91
C VAL A 33 -10.48 -4.05 1.08
N VAL A 34 -11.14 -4.33 2.21
CA VAL A 34 -12.47 -3.79 2.51
C VAL A 34 -12.34 -2.56 3.40
N GLY A 35 -12.51 -1.37 2.81
CA GLY A 35 -12.49 -0.06 3.46
C GLY A 35 -11.27 0.80 3.11
N GLY A 36 -11.49 1.98 2.51
CA GLY A 36 -10.44 2.95 2.12
C GLY A 36 -10.05 3.94 3.20
N GLY A 37 -10.03 3.51 4.46
CA GLY A 37 -9.51 4.30 5.57
C GLY A 37 -7.98 4.16 5.73
N PRO A 38 -7.38 4.77 6.77
CA PRO A 38 -5.92 4.70 6.98
C PRO A 38 -5.35 3.28 7.01
N ALA A 39 -6.05 2.32 7.64
CA ALA A 39 -5.63 0.92 7.68
C ALA A 39 -5.66 0.27 6.29
N GLY A 40 -6.75 0.45 5.54
CA GLY A 40 -6.93 -0.19 4.24
C GLY A 40 -6.02 0.39 3.16
N CYS A 41 -5.93 1.72 3.07
CA CYS A 41 -4.99 2.36 2.12
C CYS A 41 -3.54 1.94 2.41
N SER A 42 -3.15 1.88 3.68
CA SER A 42 -1.81 1.41 4.06
C SER A 42 -1.59 -0.06 3.68
N ALA A 43 -2.56 -0.94 3.93
CA ALA A 43 -2.47 -2.34 3.50
C ALA A 43 -2.38 -2.46 1.97
N GLY A 44 -3.17 -1.67 1.24
CA GLY A 44 -3.13 -1.56 -0.22
C GLY A 44 -1.74 -1.19 -0.72
N VAL A 45 -1.17 -0.08 -0.21
CA VAL A 45 0.17 0.39 -0.59
C VAL A 45 1.21 -0.72 -0.45
N PHE A 46 1.24 -1.42 0.68
CA PHE A 46 2.26 -2.45 0.93
C PHE A 46 2.07 -3.70 0.06
N THR A 47 0.84 -4.14 -0.18
CA THR A 47 0.56 -5.31 -1.02
C THR A 47 0.83 -5.03 -2.50
N ALA A 48 0.35 -3.89 -3.04
CA ALA A 48 0.58 -3.51 -4.42
C ALA A 48 2.07 -3.26 -4.72
N ARG A 49 2.83 -2.71 -3.77
CA ARG A 49 4.30 -2.56 -3.91
C ARG A 49 5.07 -3.87 -3.95
N ASP A 50 4.53 -4.97 -3.42
CA ASP A 50 5.09 -6.31 -3.62
C ASP A 50 4.65 -6.96 -4.94
N GLY A 51 3.86 -6.24 -5.75
CA GLY A 51 3.38 -6.68 -7.06
C GLY A 51 2.14 -7.58 -7.00
N LEU A 52 1.37 -7.53 -5.91
CA LEU A 52 0.08 -8.20 -5.83
C LEU A 52 -0.99 -7.35 -6.51
N ASP A 53 -1.89 -7.98 -7.26
CA ASP A 53 -3.08 -7.32 -7.81
C ASP A 53 -4.07 -7.03 -6.68
N THR A 54 -4.02 -5.78 -6.19
CA THR A 54 -4.79 -5.33 -5.03
C THR A 54 -5.87 -4.34 -5.43
N VAL A 55 -7.09 -4.59 -4.98
CA VAL A 55 -8.20 -3.62 -5.03
C VAL A 55 -8.63 -3.20 -3.63
N VAL A 56 -8.91 -1.91 -3.44
CA VAL A 56 -9.48 -1.32 -2.22
C VAL A 56 -10.90 -0.88 -2.53
N PHE A 57 -11.89 -1.50 -1.91
CA PHE A 57 -13.29 -1.05 -1.99
C PHE A 57 -13.57 -0.07 -0.85
N ASP A 58 -14.03 1.13 -1.19
CA ASP A 58 -14.34 2.17 -0.24
C ASP A 58 -15.69 2.83 -0.47
N ARG A 59 -16.59 2.71 0.50
CA ARG A 59 -17.90 3.36 0.48
C ARG A 59 -17.87 4.85 0.84
N GLY A 60 -16.69 5.45 1.00
CA GLY A 60 -16.51 6.85 1.34
C GLY A 60 -17.05 7.26 2.72
N ARG A 61 -17.16 6.33 3.67
CA ARG A 61 -17.65 6.58 5.05
C ARG A 61 -16.64 6.20 6.12
N SER A 62 -15.37 6.48 5.87
CA SER A 62 -14.31 6.24 6.86
C SER A 62 -14.57 7.01 8.16
N SER A 63 -14.32 6.38 9.31
CA SER A 63 -14.53 7.01 10.61
C SER A 63 -13.74 8.31 10.81
N ILE A 64 -12.65 8.48 10.05
CA ILE A 64 -11.80 9.67 10.12
C ILE A 64 -12.55 10.93 9.66
N GLN A 65 -13.54 10.80 8.77
CA GLN A 65 -14.38 11.91 8.27
C GLN A 65 -15.20 12.61 9.38
N ARG A 66 -15.30 12.01 10.57
CA ARG A 66 -15.93 12.65 11.74
C ARG A 66 -14.97 13.60 12.48
N CYS A 67 -13.68 13.53 12.19
CA CYS A 67 -12.68 14.42 12.75
C CYS A 67 -12.79 15.80 12.07
N ALA A 68 -12.63 16.88 12.83
CA ALA A 68 -12.66 18.23 12.27
C ALA A 68 -11.33 18.62 11.62
N TYR A 69 -10.22 18.20 12.22
CA TYR A 69 -8.85 18.50 11.78
C TYR A 69 -7.88 17.56 12.51
N LEU A 70 -6.85 17.05 11.82
CA LEU A 70 -5.93 16.06 12.37
C LEU A 70 -4.55 16.66 12.65
N GLU A 71 -4.23 16.86 13.94
CA GLU A 71 -2.97 17.49 14.37
C GLU A 71 -1.84 16.48 14.66
N ASN A 72 -2.16 15.19 14.79
CA ASN A 72 -1.26 14.17 15.33
C ASN A 72 -0.86 13.08 14.32
N TYR A 73 -0.73 13.45 13.04
CA TYR A 73 -0.28 12.54 11.98
C TYR A 73 1.10 12.95 11.46
N LEU A 74 2.09 12.06 11.59
CA LEU A 74 3.47 12.33 11.19
C LEU A 74 3.56 12.63 9.70
N GLY A 75 4.37 13.63 9.35
CA GLY A 75 4.49 14.16 7.98
C GLY A 75 3.75 15.48 7.77
N PHE A 76 2.79 15.83 8.63
CA PHE A 76 2.02 17.08 8.54
C PHE A 76 2.33 17.99 9.75
N PRO A 77 3.36 18.86 9.64
CA PRO A 77 3.87 19.62 10.79
C PRO A 77 2.87 20.62 11.40
N GLY A 78 1.87 21.05 10.63
CA GLY A 78 0.76 21.90 11.10
C GLY A 78 -0.55 21.13 11.28
N GLY A 79 -0.52 19.80 11.21
CA GLY A 79 -1.71 18.98 10.98
C GLY A 79 -2.21 19.05 9.53
N VAL A 80 -3.35 18.41 9.29
CA VAL A 80 -3.97 18.30 7.96
C VAL A 80 -5.49 18.21 8.12
N ASP A 81 -6.24 18.81 7.19
CA ASP A 81 -7.68 18.60 7.13
C ASP A 81 -8.00 17.18 6.62
N ILE A 82 -9.22 16.72 6.88
CA ILE A 82 -9.55 15.32 6.64
C ILE A 82 -9.75 15.01 5.16
N GLU A 83 -10.24 15.95 4.36
CA GLU A 83 -10.46 15.75 2.93
C GLU A 83 -9.13 15.57 2.20
N THR A 84 -8.18 16.48 2.47
CA THR A 84 -6.81 16.40 1.96
C THR A 84 -6.12 15.10 2.36
N LEU A 85 -6.18 14.73 3.65
CA LEU A 85 -5.57 13.47 4.10
C LEU A 85 -6.20 12.26 3.41
N TYR A 86 -7.53 12.26 3.24
CA TYR A 86 -8.25 11.16 2.59
C TYR A 86 -7.83 11.01 1.13
N GLY A 87 -7.80 12.11 0.37
CA GLY A 87 -7.30 12.13 -1.00
C GLY A 87 -5.86 11.64 -1.10
N LEU A 88 -4.95 12.19 -0.28
CA LEU A 88 -3.54 11.77 -0.28
C LEU A 88 -3.33 10.28 0.03
N MET A 89 -4.15 9.68 0.90
CA MET A 89 -4.08 8.24 1.18
C MET A 89 -4.54 7.39 0.00
N HIS A 90 -5.57 7.84 -0.72
CA HIS A 90 -6.09 7.16 -1.92
C HIS A 90 -5.10 7.28 -3.08
N ASP A 91 -4.60 8.49 -3.34
CA ASP A 91 -3.57 8.75 -4.36
C ASP A 91 -2.31 7.93 -4.11
N HIS A 92 -1.92 7.72 -2.84
CA HIS A 92 -0.76 6.88 -2.53
C HIS A 92 -1.04 5.40 -2.80
N ALA A 93 -2.24 4.91 -2.49
CA ALA A 93 -2.63 3.53 -2.83
C ALA A 93 -2.62 3.32 -4.36
N GLU A 94 -3.19 4.24 -5.12
CA GLU A 94 -3.16 4.20 -6.59
C GLU A 94 -1.73 4.34 -7.15
N ALA A 95 -0.93 5.25 -6.59
CA ALA A 95 0.48 5.41 -6.94
C ALA A 95 1.31 4.14 -6.74
N ALA A 96 0.95 3.35 -5.73
CA ALA A 96 1.55 2.06 -5.42
C ALA A 96 1.09 0.94 -6.37
N GLY A 97 0.01 1.14 -7.12
CA GLY A 97 -0.56 0.18 -8.06
C GLY A 97 -1.88 -0.46 -7.61
N CYS A 98 -2.55 0.07 -6.59
CA CYS A 98 -3.88 -0.40 -6.21
C CYS A 98 -4.95 0.16 -7.16
N ASP A 99 -6.00 -0.62 -7.40
CA ASP A 99 -7.27 -0.07 -7.83
C ASP A 99 -8.05 0.42 -6.59
N VAL A 100 -8.50 1.67 -6.57
CA VAL A 100 -9.36 2.20 -5.51
C VAL A 100 -10.75 2.42 -6.09
N VAL A 101 -11.74 1.67 -5.60
CA VAL A 101 -13.09 1.62 -6.17
C VAL A 101 -14.10 2.09 -5.13
N ALA A 102 -14.89 3.09 -5.52
CA ALA A 102 -15.97 3.59 -4.69
C ALA A 102 -17.18 2.63 -4.72
N ASP A 103 -17.19 1.66 -3.81
CA ASP A 103 -18.30 0.71 -3.63
C ASP A 103 -18.34 0.21 -2.17
N VAL A 104 -19.48 -0.33 -1.76
CA VAL A 104 -19.65 -1.01 -0.48
C VAL A 104 -19.53 -2.52 -0.69
N VAL A 105 -18.78 -3.19 0.18
CA VAL A 105 -18.80 -4.65 0.27
C VAL A 105 -19.97 -5.03 1.17
N GLU A 106 -20.90 -5.82 0.64
CA GLU A 106 -22.11 -6.26 1.35
C GLU A 106 -21.87 -7.60 2.07
N SER A 107 -21.17 -8.54 1.42
CA SER A 107 -20.81 -9.82 2.01
C SER A 107 -19.52 -10.38 1.39
N VAL A 108 -18.86 -11.25 2.15
CA VAL A 108 -17.71 -12.04 1.72
C VAL A 108 -18.01 -13.49 2.05
N GLU A 109 -17.93 -14.35 1.04
CA GLU A 109 -18.21 -15.77 1.14
C GLU A 109 -16.96 -16.58 0.75
N ARG A 110 -16.85 -17.82 1.23
CA ARG A 110 -15.81 -18.74 0.77
C ARG A 110 -16.08 -19.14 -0.69
N ALA A 111 -15.06 -19.09 -1.52
CA ALA A 111 -15.13 -19.73 -2.84
C ALA A 111 -15.21 -21.27 -2.65
N ASP A 112 -16.10 -21.94 -3.39
CA ASP A 112 -16.57 -23.33 -3.26
C ASP A 112 -15.67 -24.34 -2.49
N GLU A 113 -16.32 -25.16 -1.65
CA GLU A 113 -15.74 -26.29 -0.90
C GLU A 113 -15.24 -27.41 -1.84
N GLY A 114 -14.06 -27.22 -2.42
CA GLY A 114 -13.41 -28.21 -3.30
C GLY A 114 -12.24 -27.66 -4.13
N GLY A 115 -12.05 -26.33 -4.17
CA GLY A 115 -10.95 -25.64 -4.83
C GLY A 115 -9.81 -25.20 -3.90
N PRO A 116 -8.79 -24.49 -4.41
CA PRO A 116 -7.61 -24.03 -3.66
C PRO A 116 -7.87 -22.89 -2.64
N GLY A 117 -9.04 -22.86 -2.00
CA GLY A 117 -9.46 -21.81 -1.05
C GLY A 117 -9.94 -20.52 -1.72
N GLY A 118 -9.99 -19.42 -0.96
CA GLY A 118 -10.32 -18.07 -1.46
C GLY A 118 -11.73 -17.56 -1.14
N PHE A 119 -12.11 -16.45 -1.76
CA PHE A 119 -13.30 -15.68 -1.43
C PHE A 119 -14.05 -15.16 -2.66
N VAL A 120 -15.37 -15.03 -2.53
CA VAL A 120 -16.23 -14.23 -3.39
C VAL A 120 -16.67 -13.00 -2.59
N VAL A 121 -16.43 -11.81 -3.14
CA VAL A 121 -16.73 -10.53 -2.51
C VAL A 121 -17.89 -9.89 -3.25
N HIS A 122 -19.03 -9.75 -2.57
CA HIS A 122 -20.24 -9.16 -3.12
C HIS A 122 -20.25 -7.65 -2.87
N LEU A 123 -20.46 -6.90 -3.94
CA LEU A 123 -20.49 -5.44 -3.94
C LEU A 123 -21.93 -4.92 -3.99
N GLY A 124 -22.15 -3.69 -3.54
CA GLY A 124 -23.47 -3.08 -3.54
C GLY A 124 -23.93 -2.59 -4.92
N GLU A 125 -23.00 -2.13 -5.76
CA GLU A 125 -23.33 -1.67 -7.12
C GLU A 125 -22.64 -2.48 -8.22
N GLY A 126 -21.38 -2.89 -8.02
CA GLY A 126 -20.60 -3.67 -8.98
C GLY A 126 -20.95 -5.17 -9.04
N ASP A 127 -20.40 -5.85 -10.04
CA ASP A 127 -20.43 -7.32 -10.09
C ASP A 127 -19.52 -7.91 -8.99
N PRO A 128 -19.87 -9.08 -8.42
CA PRO A 128 -19.02 -9.75 -7.44
C PRO A 128 -17.62 -10.04 -8.00
N VAL A 129 -16.60 -9.92 -7.15
CA VAL A 129 -15.21 -10.21 -7.52
C VAL A 129 -14.67 -11.37 -6.69
N THR A 130 -13.86 -12.21 -7.32
CA THR A 130 -13.16 -13.29 -6.63
C THR A 130 -11.77 -12.86 -6.20
N ALA A 131 -11.35 -13.29 -5.01
CA ALA A 131 -10.04 -12.96 -4.49
C ALA A 131 -9.43 -14.13 -3.71
N ARG A 132 -8.11 -14.28 -3.81
CA ARG A 132 -7.40 -15.28 -3.00
C ARG A 132 -7.36 -14.88 -1.52
N ARG A 133 -7.32 -13.57 -1.23
CA ARG A 133 -7.20 -13.03 0.13
C ARG A 133 -8.08 -11.80 0.33
N VAL A 134 -8.56 -11.63 1.55
CA VAL A 134 -9.33 -10.46 1.99
C VAL A 134 -8.66 -9.82 3.20
N VAL A 135 -8.50 -8.50 3.17
CA VAL A 135 -8.08 -7.69 4.31
C VAL A 135 -9.26 -6.84 4.78
N ALA A 136 -9.83 -7.18 5.93
CA ALA A 136 -10.84 -6.38 6.60
C ALA A 136 -10.20 -5.13 7.21
N ALA A 137 -10.66 -3.95 6.79
CA ALA A 137 -10.14 -2.66 7.22
C ALA A 137 -11.25 -1.66 7.60
N THR A 138 -12.43 -2.17 7.98
CA THR A 138 -13.61 -1.41 8.40
C THR A 138 -13.70 -1.28 9.91
N ARG A 139 -13.60 -0.06 10.44
CA ARG A 139 -13.53 0.16 11.90
C ARG A 139 -14.76 -0.25 12.71
N TYR A 140 -15.96 -0.08 12.16
CA TYR A 140 -17.22 -0.19 12.93
C TYR A 140 -18.14 -1.31 12.45
N ASP A 141 -17.77 -1.99 11.37
CA ASP A 141 -18.64 -2.91 10.67
C ASP A 141 -17.81 -4.13 10.29
N GLY A 142 -18.29 -5.30 10.69
CA GLY A 142 -17.73 -6.58 10.30
C GLY A 142 -18.83 -7.54 9.82
N GLU A 143 -20.07 -7.07 9.64
CA GLU A 143 -21.21 -7.93 9.31
C GLU A 143 -21.02 -8.66 7.97
N TYR A 144 -20.32 -8.03 7.02
CA TYR A 144 -19.98 -8.65 5.73
C TYR A 144 -19.09 -9.90 5.86
N MET A 145 -18.50 -10.16 7.03
CA MET A 145 -17.67 -11.34 7.30
C MET A 145 -18.42 -12.49 7.99
N ARG A 146 -19.72 -12.34 8.29
CA ARG A 146 -20.51 -13.39 8.95
C ARG A 146 -20.48 -14.69 8.14
N GLY A 147 -20.39 -15.82 8.84
CA GLY A 147 -20.34 -17.14 8.23
C GLY A 147 -19.01 -17.54 7.59
N LEU A 148 -17.96 -16.71 7.70
CA LEU A 148 -16.60 -17.11 7.31
C LEU A 148 -15.92 -18.01 8.35
N ASP A 149 -16.34 -17.92 9.61
CA ASP A 149 -15.94 -18.75 10.76
C ASP A 149 -17.15 -18.97 11.68
N ASP A 150 -16.91 -19.52 12.88
CA ASP A 150 -17.88 -19.49 13.98
C ASP A 150 -18.23 -18.04 14.37
N ASP A 151 -19.48 -17.65 14.18
CA ASP A 151 -19.98 -16.30 14.50
C ASP A 151 -19.78 -15.99 16.01
N ASP A 152 -19.88 -16.98 16.90
CA ASP A 152 -19.64 -16.81 18.34
C ASP A 152 -18.15 -16.51 18.65
N ALA A 153 -17.23 -16.82 17.72
CA ALA A 153 -15.82 -16.47 17.82
C ALA A 153 -15.52 -15.09 17.19
N MET A 154 -16.20 -14.75 16.10
CA MET A 154 -15.98 -13.49 15.37
C MET A 154 -16.71 -12.29 15.99
N PHE A 155 -17.79 -12.52 16.72
CA PHE A 155 -18.68 -11.46 17.21
C PHE A 155 -18.93 -11.59 18.71
N GLU A 156 -19.01 -10.44 19.38
CA GLU A 156 -19.34 -10.32 20.79
C GLU A 156 -20.69 -9.62 20.98
N THR A 157 -21.49 -10.15 21.90
CA THR A 157 -22.80 -9.60 22.27
C THR A 157 -22.68 -8.66 23.47
N HIS A 158 -23.22 -7.44 23.34
CA HIS A 158 -23.31 -6.44 24.40
C HIS A 158 -24.78 -6.12 24.71
N ASP A 159 -25.19 -6.35 25.95
CA ASP A 159 -26.51 -5.97 26.44
C ASP A 159 -26.48 -4.57 27.06
N HIS A 160 -27.33 -3.66 26.54
CA HIS A 160 -27.54 -2.33 27.08
C HIS A 160 -29.01 -2.09 27.44
N GLY A 161 -29.39 -2.45 28.66
CA GLY A 161 -30.77 -2.34 29.13
C GLY A 161 -31.66 -3.40 28.47
N ASP A 162 -32.64 -2.96 27.67
CA ASP A 162 -33.56 -3.85 26.94
C ASP A 162 -33.09 -4.12 25.48
N GLU A 163 -31.94 -3.57 25.07
CA GLU A 163 -31.40 -3.71 23.72
C GLU A 163 -30.11 -4.56 23.74
N THR A 164 -30.08 -5.60 22.90
CA THR A 164 -28.90 -6.45 22.67
C THR A 164 -28.27 -6.04 21.34
N HIS A 165 -26.99 -5.69 21.35
CA HIS A 165 -26.22 -5.34 20.15
C HIS A 165 -25.05 -6.31 19.99
N GLU A 166 -24.88 -6.82 18.78
CA GLU A 166 -23.73 -7.64 18.43
C GLU A 166 -22.74 -6.80 17.61
N GLN A 167 -21.45 -6.94 17.91
CA GLN A 167 -20.38 -6.26 17.17
C GLN A 167 -19.22 -7.22 16.96
N PHE A 168 -18.43 -6.97 15.91
CA PHE A 168 -17.24 -7.78 15.65
C PHE A 168 -16.26 -7.70 16.82
N ASP A 169 -15.75 -8.85 17.27
CA ASP A 169 -14.77 -8.93 18.34
C ASP A 169 -13.43 -8.35 17.87
N THR A 170 -13.06 -7.23 18.46
CA THR A 170 -11.82 -6.51 18.13
C THR A 170 -10.53 -7.25 18.52
N ALA A 171 -10.66 -8.40 19.22
CA ALA A 171 -9.59 -9.33 19.57
C ALA A 171 -9.61 -10.63 18.74
N TYR A 172 -10.52 -10.79 17.77
CA TYR A 172 -10.62 -12.00 16.95
C TYR A 172 -9.33 -12.33 16.18
N ALA A 173 -8.67 -11.30 15.64
CA ALA A 173 -7.42 -11.45 14.90
C ALA A 173 -6.19 -11.20 15.77
N ASP A 174 -5.13 -11.95 15.49
CA ASP A 174 -3.83 -11.82 16.14
C ASP A 174 -3.20 -10.42 15.92
N ASP A 175 -2.13 -10.12 16.65
CA ASP A 175 -1.42 -8.83 16.60
C ASP A 175 -0.87 -8.49 15.20
N ASP A 176 -0.60 -9.50 14.38
CA ASP A 176 -0.14 -9.37 12.99
C ASP A 176 -1.30 -9.42 11.96
N GLY A 177 -2.54 -9.53 12.45
CA GLY A 177 -3.78 -9.53 11.69
C GLY A 177 -4.20 -10.88 11.13
N THR A 178 -3.49 -11.98 11.42
CA THR A 178 -3.95 -13.31 10.99
C THR A 178 -5.23 -13.73 11.71
N THR A 179 -6.00 -14.58 11.04
CA THR A 179 -7.22 -15.18 11.59
C THR A 179 -7.19 -16.70 11.40
N PRO A 180 -8.05 -17.46 12.11
CA PRO A 180 -8.25 -18.89 11.84
C PRO A 180 -8.71 -19.20 10.41
N VAL A 181 -9.31 -18.21 9.73
CA VAL A 181 -9.82 -18.32 8.36
C VAL A 181 -8.67 -18.07 7.37
N GLU A 182 -8.16 -19.14 6.76
CA GLU A 182 -7.06 -19.03 5.78
C GLU A 182 -7.36 -17.99 4.70
N GLY A 183 -6.44 -17.03 4.51
CA GLY A 183 -6.56 -15.95 3.53
C GLY A 183 -7.38 -14.73 4.00
N LEU A 184 -8.03 -14.78 5.16
CA LEU A 184 -8.67 -13.63 5.80
C LEU A 184 -7.73 -12.98 6.81
N TYR A 185 -7.56 -11.67 6.68
CA TYR A 185 -6.76 -10.84 7.58
C TYR A 185 -7.59 -9.68 8.10
N VAL A 186 -7.34 -9.24 9.34
CA VAL A 186 -8.05 -8.10 9.94
C VAL A 186 -7.08 -7.00 10.37
N ALA A 187 -7.03 -5.93 9.59
CA ALA A 187 -6.36 -4.68 9.93
C ALA A 187 -7.24 -3.78 10.81
N SER A 188 -8.55 -3.80 10.59
CA SER A 188 -9.56 -3.12 11.42
C SER A 188 -10.92 -3.84 11.26
N PRO A 189 -11.71 -4.02 12.33
CA PRO A 189 -11.54 -3.44 13.66
C PRO A 189 -10.47 -4.12 14.52
N SER A 190 -9.92 -3.40 15.49
CA SER A 190 -8.81 -3.82 16.34
C SER A 190 -8.81 -3.07 17.66
N ALA A 191 -8.63 -3.77 18.79
CA ALA A 191 -8.60 -3.15 20.11
C ALA A 191 -7.45 -2.12 20.27
N GLU A 192 -6.30 -2.39 19.65
CA GLU A 192 -5.09 -1.58 19.76
C GLU A 192 -5.08 -0.42 18.75
N ALA A 193 -5.42 -0.70 17.49
CA ALA A 193 -5.19 0.23 16.39
C ALA A 193 -6.33 1.21 16.15
N ASN A 194 -7.55 0.91 16.61
CA ASN A 194 -8.75 1.73 16.35
C ASN A 194 -8.77 3.10 17.06
N ARG A 195 -7.73 3.45 17.82
CA ARG A 195 -7.70 4.67 18.64
C ARG A 195 -7.24 5.92 17.90
N GLN A 196 -6.33 5.79 16.93
CA GLN A 196 -5.73 6.92 16.20
C GLN A 196 -5.45 6.55 14.74
N ALA A 197 -5.56 7.52 13.84
CA ALA A 197 -5.37 7.31 12.39
C ALA A 197 -3.99 6.71 12.07
N VAL A 198 -2.92 7.21 12.70
CA VAL A 198 -1.55 6.71 12.48
C VAL A 198 -1.37 5.27 12.99
N MET A 199 -2.06 4.88 14.08
CA MET A 199 -2.01 3.50 14.58
C MET A 199 -2.76 2.56 13.64
N ALA A 200 -3.92 2.98 13.12
CA ALA A 200 -4.65 2.22 12.11
C ALA A 200 -3.81 2.03 10.84
N ALA A 201 -3.16 3.08 10.33
CA ALA A 201 -2.24 2.97 9.19
C ALA A 201 -1.06 2.02 9.48
N GLY A 202 -0.47 2.10 10.67
CA GLY A 202 0.59 1.21 11.11
C GLY A 202 0.17 -0.26 11.18
N ARG A 203 -1.03 -0.55 11.69
CA ARG A 203 -1.59 -1.91 11.68
C ARG A 203 -1.84 -2.39 10.25
N GLY A 204 -2.42 -1.56 9.39
CA GLY A 204 -2.60 -1.87 7.96
C GLY A 204 -1.30 -2.32 7.27
N ALA A 205 -0.21 -1.57 7.49
CA ALA A 205 1.11 -1.94 6.98
C ALA A 205 1.62 -3.27 7.54
N ARG A 206 1.49 -3.48 8.86
CA ARG A 206 1.89 -4.73 9.53
C ARG A 206 1.15 -5.93 8.94
N VAL A 207 -0.17 -5.84 8.80
CA VAL A 207 -1.01 -6.90 8.22
C VAL A 207 -0.59 -7.20 6.78
N ALA A 208 -0.35 -6.18 5.97
CA ALA A 208 0.11 -6.37 4.59
C ALA A 208 1.48 -7.04 4.51
N VAL A 209 2.42 -6.71 5.41
CA VAL A 209 3.72 -7.41 5.48
C VAL A 209 3.52 -8.90 5.81
N THR A 210 2.68 -9.21 6.80
CA THR A 210 2.34 -10.61 7.15
C THR A 210 1.74 -11.35 5.95
N LEU A 211 0.81 -10.72 5.24
CA LEU A 211 0.18 -11.26 4.03
C LEU A 211 1.22 -11.53 2.93
N VAL A 212 2.10 -10.56 2.65
CA VAL A 212 3.17 -10.70 1.64
C VAL A 212 4.12 -11.84 2.00
N GLU A 213 4.47 -12.00 3.27
CA GLU A 213 5.28 -13.14 3.70
C GLU A 213 4.57 -14.48 3.48
N ALA A 214 3.26 -14.56 3.77
CA ALA A 214 2.46 -15.75 3.49
C ALA A 214 2.43 -16.09 2.00
N VAL A 215 2.20 -15.09 1.12
CA VAL A 215 2.27 -15.26 -0.35
C VAL A 215 3.62 -15.81 -0.78
N ARG A 216 4.72 -15.30 -0.21
CA ARG A 216 6.07 -15.77 -0.55
C ARG A 216 6.30 -17.21 -0.08
N ARG A 217 5.84 -17.58 1.12
CA ARG A 217 5.90 -18.96 1.61
C ARG A 217 5.11 -19.91 0.71
N GLU A 218 3.92 -19.52 0.25
CA GLU A 218 3.13 -20.29 -0.72
C GLU A 218 3.83 -20.45 -2.06
N ARG A 219 4.59 -19.43 -2.49
CA ARG A 219 5.48 -19.51 -3.66
C ARG A 219 6.76 -20.31 -3.40
N GLY A 220 6.90 -20.98 -2.25
CA GLY A 220 8.03 -21.83 -1.90
C GLY A 220 9.30 -21.09 -1.47
N TYR A 221 9.19 -19.82 -1.05
CA TYR A 221 10.34 -19.11 -0.49
C TYR A 221 10.64 -19.64 0.92
N PRO A 222 11.90 -19.98 1.24
CA PRO A 222 12.33 -20.24 2.61
C PRO A 222 12.03 -19.04 3.51
N GLU A 223 11.76 -19.29 4.79
CA GLU A 223 11.43 -18.25 5.78
C GLU A 223 12.43 -17.09 5.79
N ALA A 224 13.73 -17.39 5.70
CA ALA A 224 14.80 -16.39 5.67
C ALA A 224 14.75 -15.42 4.48
N LEU A 225 14.04 -15.79 3.40
CA LEU A 225 13.82 -15.00 2.18
C LEU A 225 12.38 -14.49 2.04
N ALA A 226 11.45 -15.05 2.80
CA ALA A 226 10.06 -14.61 2.83
C ALA A 226 9.94 -13.22 3.47
N ASN A 227 10.70 -12.98 4.56
CA ASN A 227 10.73 -11.70 5.29
C ASN A 227 10.93 -10.51 4.33
N HIS A 228 10.02 -9.56 4.39
CA HIS A 228 9.93 -8.46 3.43
C HIS A 228 10.56 -7.15 3.96
N TYR A 229 11.30 -6.47 3.10
CA TYR A 229 11.86 -5.14 3.38
C TYR A 229 12.00 -4.31 2.09
N ASP A 230 11.19 -3.27 1.95
CA ASP A 230 11.14 -2.37 0.78
C ASP A 230 11.64 -0.97 1.13
N TRP A 231 12.92 -0.86 1.51
CA TRP A 231 13.59 0.43 1.60
C TRP A 231 14.35 0.73 0.32
N ARG A 232 14.16 1.93 -0.20
CA ARG A 232 14.95 2.46 -1.31
C ARG A 232 16.21 3.15 -0.79
N ARG A 233 17.33 2.94 -1.49
CA ARG A 233 18.67 3.42 -1.16
C ARG A 233 19.22 4.21 -2.34
N ARG A 234 20.16 5.13 -2.08
CA ARG A 234 20.93 5.74 -3.17
C ARG A 234 21.94 4.74 -3.69
N GLU A 235 22.14 4.68 -4.99
CA GLU A 235 23.15 3.83 -5.63
C GLU A 235 24.56 4.11 -5.09
N ALA A 236 24.87 5.35 -4.72
CA ALA A 236 26.13 5.71 -4.07
C ALA A 236 26.44 4.95 -2.76
N GLU A 237 25.42 4.40 -2.09
CA GLU A 237 25.59 3.55 -0.90
C GLU A 237 25.98 2.10 -1.25
N LEU A 238 25.84 1.70 -2.51
CA LEU A 238 26.28 0.42 -3.02
C LEU A 238 27.80 0.45 -3.23
N SER A 239 28.54 0.03 -2.22
CA SER A 239 30.00 0.15 -2.21
C SER A 239 30.69 -1.09 -1.62
N GLY A 240 32.00 -1.18 -1.87
CA GLY A 240 32.83 -2.29 -1.39
C GLY A 240 32.41 -3.63 -1.98
N GLU A 241 32.51 -4.69 -1.18
CA GLU A 241 32.14 -6.06 -1.59
C GLU A 241 30.65 -6.20 -1.94
N TRP A 242 29.77 -5.32 -1.44
CA TRP A 242 28.32 -5.42 -1.64
C TRP A 242 27.84 -4.87 -2.98
N ALA A 243 28.71 -4.20 -3.74
CA ALA A 243 28.45 -3.85 -5.13
C ALA A 243 28.56 -5.08 -6.06
N ASP A 244 29.20 -6.14 -5.61
CA ASP A 244 29.36 -7.38 -6.36
C ASP A 244 28.19 -8.34 -6.09
N ARG A 245 27.56 -8.83 -7.16
CA ARG A 245 26.49 -9.82 -7.07
C ARG A 245 26.99 -11.14 -6.48
N ASP A 246 28.25 -11.52 -6.69
CA ASP A 246 28.81 -12.76 -6.14
C ASP A 246 28.80 -12.75 -4.61
N ARG A 247 29.05 -11.59 -4.00
CA ARG A 247 28.91 -11.42 -2.54
C ARG A 247 27.48 -11.68 -2.07
N TRP A 248 26.49 -11.22 -2.83
CA TRP A 248 25.09 -11.48 -2.53
C TRP A 248 24.70 -12.95 -2.72
N ARG A 249 25.30 -13.65 -3.70
CA ARG A 249 25.08 -15.09 -3.88
C ARG A 249 25.50 -15.87 -2.64
N GLU A 250 26.73 -15.64 -2.16
CA GLU A 250 27.23 -16.25 -0.92
C GLU A 250 26.32 -15.94 0.27
N TYR A 251 25.89 -14.67 0.39
CA TYR A 251 25.04 -14.22 1.49
C TYR A 251 23.67 -14.89 1.50
N VAL A 252 23.02 -14.98 0.34
CA VAL A 252 21.70 -15.57 0.19
C VAL A 252 21.77 -17.08 0.35
N ASP A 253 22.76 -17.76 -0.26
CA ASP A 253 22.93 -19.20 -0.08
C ASP A 253 23.15 -19.56 1.39
N GLY A 254 23.94 -18.78 2.14
CA GLY A 254 24.14 -18.97 3.58
C GLY A 254 22.89 -18.75 4.45
N ARG A 255 21.81 -18.19 3.88
CA ARG A 255 20.51 -17.98 4.55
C ARG A 255 19.49 -19.06 4.18
N ILE A 256 19.68 -19.79 3.08
CA ILE A 256 18.79 -20.87 2.67
C ILE A 256 19.23 -22.13 3.41
N PRO A 257 18.38 -22.75 4.26
CA PRO A 257 18.74 -23.98 4.95
C PRO A 257 19.17 -25.09 3.98
N ASP A 258 20.14 -25.92 4.40
CA ASP A 258 20.62 -27.07 3.61
C ASP A 258 19.51 -28.13 3.44
N ASP A 259 18.59 -28.20 4.40
CA ASP A 259 17.42 -29.09 4.44
C ASP A 259 16.14 -28.47 3.86
N ALA A 260 16.24 -27.29 3.24
CA ALA A 260 15.13 -26.70 2.50
C ALA A 260 14.74 -27.63 1.34
N ASP A 261 13.44 -27.92 1.22
CA ASP A 261 12.86 -28.77 0.17
C ASP A 261 12.83 -28.03 -1.18
N LEU A 262 14.02 -27.79 -1.74
CA LEU A 262 14.25 -27.08 -2.99
C LEU A 262 15.21 -27.88 -3.86
N ASP A 263 14.84 -28.11 -5.12
CA ASP A 263 15.80 -28.59 -6.12
C ASP A 263 16.82 -27.50 -6.49
N ASP A 264 17.90 -27.92 -7.17
CA ASP A 264 19.02 -27.04 -7.50
C ASP A 264 18.58 -25.85 -8.38
N ASP A 265 17.69 -26.09 -9.35
CA ASP A 265 17.21 -25.06 -10.27
C ASP A 265 16.38 -24.01 -9.52
N ARG A 266 15.46 -24.46 -8.64
CA ARG A 266 14.63 -23.59 -7.81
C ARG A 266 15.46 -22.79 -6.81
N ARG A 267 16.48 -23.40 -6.22
CA ARG A 267 17.42 -22.72 -5.32
C ARG A 267 18.14 -21.58 -6.04
N VAL A 268 18.66 -21.83 -7.24
CA VAL A 268 19.31 -20.80 -8.08
C VAL A 268 18.33 -19.70 -8.43
N GLU A 269 17.12 -20.05 -8.86
CA GLU A 269 16.08 -19.09 -9.23
C GLU A 269 15.70 -18.16 -8.07
N LEU A 270 15.40 -18.72 -6.89
CA LEU A 270 15.05 -17.94 -5.70
C LEU A 270 16.19 -17.03 -5.26
N ARG A 271 17.43 -17.52 -5.34
CA ARG A 271 18.62 -16.72 -5.04
C ARG A 271 18.73 -15.53 -5.98
N GLU A 272 18.75 -15.75 -7.29
CA GLU A 272 18.90 -14.64 -8.24
C GLU A 272 17.74 -13.65 -8.13
N ARG A 273 16.49 -14.12 -7.93
CA ARG A 273 15.34 -13.23 -7.66
C ARG A 273 15.53 -12.38 -6.39
N ALA A 274 16.08 -12.96 -5.32
CA ALA A 274 16.36 -12.22 -4.09
C ALA A 274 17.46 -11.17 -4.30
N ILE A 275 18.46 -11.48 -5.12
CA ILE A 275 19.53 -10.55 -5.50
C ILE A 275 18.96 -9.41 -6.36
N ASP A 276 18.17 -9.71 -7.40
CA ASP A 276 17.57 -8.70 -8.25
C ASP A 276 16.73 -7.72 -7.44
N ARG A 277 15.84 -8.24 -6.58
CA ARG A 277 15.03 -7.42 -5.66
C ARG A 277 15.88 -6.56 -4.73
N ARG A 278 17.11 -6.98 -4.40
CA ARG A 278 18.04 -6.19 -3.59
C ARG A 278 18.68 -5.07 -4.39
N PHE A 279 19.08 -5.32 -5.63
CA PHE A 279 19.63 -4.28 -6.51
C PHE A 279 18.56 -3.26 -6.93
N ASP A 280 17.31 -3.70 -7.15
CA ASP A 280 16.17 -2.81 -7.44
C ASP A 280 15.85 -1.81 -6.31
N GLN A 281 16.38 -2.02 -5.11
CA GLN A 281 16.27 -1.06 -4.01
C GLN A 281 17.16 0.16 -4.21
N TYR A 282 18.22 0.05 -5.01
CA TYR A 282 19.16 1.13 -5.27
C TYR A 282 18.67 1.98 -6.44
N LEU A 283 18.61 3.29 -6.20
CA LEU A 283 18.18 4.28 -7.17
C LEU A 283 19.36 5.20 -7.49
N ASP A 284 19.60 5.44 -8.77
CA ASP A 284 20.51 6.48 -9.21
C ASP A 284 19.93 7.89 -8.92
N ASP A 285 20.77 8.92 -9.05
CA ASP A 285 20.37 10.29 -8.73
C ASP A 285 19.27 10.82 -9.66
N ASP A 286 19.27 10.43 -10.93
CA ASP A 286 18.25 10.85 -11.92
C ASP A 286 16.88 10.25 -11.58
N GLU A 287 16.85 8.99 -11.14
CA GLU A 287 15.67 8.28 -10.65
C GLU A 287 15.12 8.93 -9.38
N VAL A 288 16.00 9.28 -8.43
CA VAL A 288 15.62 10.00 -7.22
C VAL A 288 14.99 11.34 -7.57
N ASP A 289 15.63 12.14 -8.44
CA ASP A 289 15.14 13.45 -8.86
C ASP A 289 13.78 13.34 -9.57
N ARG A 290 13.61 12.34 -10.45
CA ARG A 290 12.34 12.09 -11.13
C ARG A 290 11.23 11.76 -10.15
N ARG A 291 11.49 10.87 -9.19
CA ARG A 291 10.50 10.50 -8.14
C ARG A 291 10.19 11.67 -7.22
N THR A 292 11.19 12.47 -6.87
CA THR A 292 11.00 13.69 -6.06
C THR A 292 10.08 14.66 -6.78
N ARG A 293 10.29 14.92 -8.08
CA ARG A 293 9.41 15.81 -8.85
C ARG A 293 7.98 15.27 -8.91
N ALA A 294 7.80 14.00 -9.27
CA ALA A 294 6.47 13.38 -9.33
C ALA A 294 5.75 13.40 -7.96
N GLY A 295 6.50 13.20 -6.86
CA GLY A 295 5.97 13.29 -5.51
C GLY A 295 5.53 14.72 -5.14
N HIS A 296 6.31 15.73 -5.51
CA HIS A 296 5.92 17.13 -5.32
C HIS A 296 4.69 17.51 -6.16
N GLU A 297 4.62 17.07 -7.42
CA GLU A 297 3.47 17.32 -8.30
C GLU A 297 2.18 16.77 -7.69
N ARG A 298 2.20 15.53 -7.18
CA ARG A 298 1.05 14.96 -6.47
C ARG A 298 0.67 15.72 -5.20
N LEU A 299 1.66 16.15 -4.40
CA LEU A 299 1.35 16.94 -3.21
C LEU A 299 0.72 18.28 -3.56
N LEU A 300 1.14 18.92 -4.66
CA LEU A 300 0.58 20.20 -5.10
C LEU A 300 -0.89 20.11 -5.49
N GLU A 301 -1.37 18.95 -5.94
CA GLU A 301 -2.80 18.73 -6.24
C GLU A 301 -3.71 18.90 -5.00
N HIS A 302 -3.14 18.87 -3.80
CA HIS A 302 -3.84 19.00 -2.52
C HIS A 302 -3.50 20.28 -1.75
N VAL A 303 -2.67 21.16 -2.30
CA VAL A 303 -2.32 22.44 -1.68
C VAL A 303 -3.17 23.55 -2.28
N ASP A 304 -3.66 24.46 -1.43
CA ASP A 304 -4.45 25.62 -1.86
C ASP A 304 -3.71 26.48 -2.91
N ASP A 305 -4.31 26.64 -4.08
CA ASP A 305 -3.79 27.44 -5.21
C ASP A 305 -3.46 28.89 -4.81
N ASP A 306 -4.29 29.53 -3.96
CA ASP A 306 -4.03 30.88 -3.49
C ASP A 306 -2.80 30.93 -2.58
N ALA A 307 -2.58 29.89 -1.76
CA ALA A 307 -1.38 29.76 -0.95
C ALA A 307 -0.13 29.56 -1.82
N ILE A 308 -0.21 28.74 -2.88
CA ILE A 308 0.87 28.55 -3.85
C ILE A 308 1.22 29.88 -4.53
N VAL A 309 0.21 30.61 -5.02
CA VAL A 309 0.40 31.90 -5.69
C VAL A 309 0.98 32.95 -4.74
N ALA A 310 0.54 32.97 -3.48
CA ALA A 310 1.10 33.86 -2.46
C ALA A 310 2.58 33.56 -2.21
N ALA A 311 2.94 32.29 -2.00
CA ALA A 311 4.32 31.87 -1.79
C ALA A 311 5.20 32.19 -3.01
N ALA A 312 4.70 31.99 -4.24
CA ALA A 312 5.42 32.34 -5.46
C ALA A 312 5.76 33.84 -5.54
N ARG A 313 4.81 34.71 -5.19
CA ARG A 313 5.03 36.17 -5.14
C ARG A 313 6.08 36.57 -4.12
N GLU A 314 6.09 35.92 -2.95
CA GLU A 314 7.10 36.16 -1.92
C GLU A 314 8.51 35.78 -2.41
N ILE A 315 8.64 34.60 -3.03
CA ILE A 315 9.91 34.13 -3.62
C ILE A 315 10.41 35.09 -4.71
N GLU A 316 9.52 35.58 -5.58
CA GLU A 316 9.88 36.56 -6.62
C GLU A 316 10.35 37.89 -6.03
N ALA A 317 9.68 38.37 -4.97
CA ALA A 317 10.06 39.58 -4.27
C ALA A 317 11.46 39.45 -3.62
N GLU A 318 11.74 38.31 -2.97
CA GLU A 318 13.07 38.04 -2.38
C GLU A 318 14.17 38.00 -3.45
N ARG A 319 13.93 37.33 -4.58
CA ARG A 319 14.87 37.29 -5.71
C ARG A 319 15.13 38.67 -6.31
N GLY A 320 14.09 39.50 -6.42
CA GLY A 320 14.21 40.88 -6.91
C GLY A 320 14.93 41.84 -5.96
N THR A 321 15.08 41.46 -4.69
CA THR A 321 15.70 42.30 -3.64
C THR A 321 17.19 41.96 -3.41
N THR A 322 17.72 40.91 -4.06
CA THR A 322 19.16 40.59 -3.99
C THR A 322 19.95 41.62 -4.81
N PRO A 323 20.81 42.46 -4.21
CA PRO A 323 21.58 43.45 -4.96
C PRO A 323 22.58 42.73 -5.87
N ALA A 324 22.67 43.16 -7.13
CA ALA A 324 23.80 42.82 -7.97
C ALA A 324 25.10 43.22 -7.25
N GLU A 325 25.89 42.23 -6.79
CA GLU A 325 27.22 42.50 -6.24
C GLU A 325 28.07 43.20 -7.30
N SER A 326 28.31 44.48 -7.03
CA SER A 326 29.49 45.28 -7.37
C SER A 326 30.15 45.01 -8.72
N ALA A 327 29.60 45.65 -9.75
CA ALA A 327 30.46 46.39 -10.65
C ALA A 327 31.27 47.42 -9.83
N GLY A 328 32.58 47.21 -9.69
CA GLY A 328 33.51 48.29 -9.33
C GLY A 328 34.48 47.95 -8.20
N GLY A 329 35.75 47.73 -8.59
CA GLY A 329 36.87 47.76 -7.66
C GLY A 329 38.20 47.48 -8.35
N GLY A 330 38.81 48.51 -8.96
CA GLY A 330 40.24 48.47 -9.32
C GLY A 330 40.55 49.23 -10.60
N GLU A 331 41.21 50.38 -10.42
CA GLU A 331 41.70 51.34 -11.42
C GLU A 331 42.61 50.77 -12.52
#